data_AF-A0A381Z676-F1
#
_entry.id   AF-A0A381Z676-F1
#
_cell.length_a   1.000
_cell.length_b   1.000
_cell.length_c   1.000
_cell.angle_alpha   90.00
_cell.angle_beta   90.00
_cell.angle_gamma   90.00
#
_symmetry.space_group_name_H-M   'P 1'
#
loop_
_entity.id
_entity.type
_entity.pdbx_description
1 polymer ?
#
loop_
_entity_poly.entity_id
_entity_poly.type
_entity_poly.pdbx_seq_one_letter_code
_entity_poly.pdbx_strand_id
1 'polypeptide(L)'
;MPWVRREAYRSCMWQQVRGAIAEVHRRSLWRVLGIYLAAGWGAYQIVKEISEFGDMPTWIPTFAIVVIILGLPIVLGMAVVREPSKTEIKPEQSEEPLGPTTWGMGTSALVVTVIVLSVVGGVTLVSVTGLGRSVLERVASESPVESVESMGNLSINSDPVGASVRIQPLTDSGMIDDSSPIELGVTPTDTATLPSGRYLVQVGMDRWNTASFLVSVAPNSVSTSETTLVADGPVTSGMVFVPAGSAVTAEEMVAVPDFYIDEREVTNQDFLRFVGDDGYTRGEFWPDSVLMGGTVASRAEFLSGLVDSSGLPGPRDWSGGVFPSGMGDHPVTRVNWYEAQAYARWAGKRLPTASEWWRAALGTPGEGSLQERLLDETIRGNFSNEMLEPAGNRETAVSPWGAHDMAGNALEWSATETNSTLIQVMGGSWREPSYKFDPTWVEGRPASFQAETLGFRCALSVRGG
;
A
#
# COMPACT_ATOMS: atom_id res chain seq x y z
N MET A 1 -51.55 -13.18 78.06
CA MET A 1 -50.56 -12.18 77.59
C MET A 1 -49.32 -12.94 77.10
N PRO A 2 -48.61 -12.60 76.01
CA PRO A 2 -48.82 -11.57 74.98
C PRO A 2 -48.58 -12.11 73.55
N TRP A 3 -49.64 -12.29 72.76
CA TRP A 3 -49.55 -12.68 71.33
C TRP A 3 -49.57 -11.47 70.36
N VAL A 4 -49.18 -10.27 70.83
CA VAL A 4 -49.26 -9.02 70.02
C VAL A 4 -47.94 -8.23 70.05
N ARG A 5 -46.79 -8.90 70.13
CA ARG A 5 -45.48 -8.21 70.11
C ARG A 5 -44.45 -8.82 69.15
N ARG A 6 -44.89 -9.32 67.98
CA ARG A 6 -43.98 -9.70 66.88
C ARG A 6 -44.16 -8.91 65.57
N GLU A 7 -45.32 -8.33 65.29
CA GLU A 7 -45.48 -7.44 64.12
C GLU A 7 -44.81 -6.06 64.28
N ALA A 8 -44.79 -5.48 65.48
CA ALA A 8 -44.32 -4.10 65.68
C ALA A 8 -42.79 -3.91 65.57
N TYR A 9 -41.99 -4.98 65.70
CA TYR A 9 -40.53 -4.91 65.60
C TYR A 9 -40.03 -5.12 64.16
N ARG A 10 -40.80 -5.82 63.31
CA ARG A 10 -40.45 -6.03 61.90
C ARG A 10 -40.75 -4.79 61.05
N SER A 11 -41.80 -4.04 61.34
CA SER A 11 -42.15 -2.84 60.55
C SER A 11 -41.20 -1.65 60.77
N CYS A 12 -40.64 -1.46 61.98
CA CYS A 12 -39.73 -0.36 62.27
C CYS A 12 -38.31 -0.59 61.68
N MET A 13 -37.79 -1.82 61.79
CA MET A 13 -36.48 -2.19 61.24
C MET A 13 -36.45 -2.13 59.71
N TRP A 14 -37.55 -2.54 59.05
CA TRP A 14 -37.67 -2.46 57.58
C TRP A 14 -37.84 -1.02 57.05
N GLN A 15 -38.36 -0.07 57.85
CA GLN A 15 -38.39 1.35 57.47
C GLN A 15 -37.03 2.03 57.63
N GLN A 16 -36.28 1.74 58.70
CA GLN A 16 -34.91 2.27 58.88
C GLN A 16 -33.93 1.74 57.83
N VAL A 17 -34.04 0.46 57.45
CA VAL A 17 -33.20 -0.15 56.40
C VAL A 17 -33.54 0.41 55.02
N ARG A 18 -34.82 0.65 54.69
CA ARG A 18 -35.21 1.30 53.43
C ARG A 18 -34.74 2.76 53.34
N GLY A 19 -34.79 3.52 54.44
CA GLY A 19 -34.27 4.88 54.51
C GLY A 19 -32.75 4.96 54.31
N ALA A 20 -32.00 4.05 54.94
CA ALA A 20 -30.55 3.97 54.82
C ALA A 20 -30.10 3.55 53.40
N ILE A 21 -30.78 2.58 52.79
CA ILE A 21 -30.49 2.14 51.41
C ILE A 21 -30.81 3.25 50.41
N ALA A 22 -31.92 3.97 50.57
CA ALA A 22 -32.28 5.09 49.71
C ALA A 22 -31.30 6.28 49.82
N GLU A 23 -30.81 6.56 51.03
CA GLU A 23 -29.84 7.64 51.29
C GLU A 23 -28.44 7.32 50.71
N VAL A 24 -27.99 6.06 50.77
CA VAL A 24 -26.74 5.63 50.13
C VAL A 24 -26.84 5.65 48.60
N HIS A 25 -27.98 5.24 48.04
CA HIS A 25 -28.23 5.30 46.58
C HIS A 25 -28.27 6.75 46.05
N ARG A 26 -28.82 7.70 46.82
CA ARG A 26 -28.76 9.13 46.46
C ARG A 26 -27.32 9.61 46.34
N ARG A 27 -26.44 9.23 47.28
CA ARG A 27 -25.05 9.71 47.30
C ARG A 27 -24.18 9.16 46.16
N SER A 28 -24.45 7.94 45.67
CA SER A 28 -23.76 7.40 44.48
C SER A 28 -24.27 8.04 43.17
N LEU A 29 -25.57 8.30 43.05
CA LEU A 29 -26.16 8.94 41.86
C LEU A 29 -25.69 10.39 41.69
N TRP A 30 -25.55 11.17 42.77
CA TRP A 30 -25.00 12.52 42.69
C TRP A 30 -23.54 12.56 42.20
N ARG A 31 -22.74 11.54 42.54
CA ARG A 31 -21.37 11.41 42.03
C ARG A 31 -21.35 11.08 40.54
N VAL A 32 -22.19 10.14 40.09
CA VAL A 32 -22.32 9.79 38.67
C VAL A 32 -22.81 10.98 37.86
N LEU A 33 -23.82 11.70 38.36
CA LEU A 33 -24.33 12.93 37.75
C LEU A 33 -23.23 14.01 37.67
N GLY A 34 -22.48 14.23 38.75
CA GLY A 34 -21.38 15.20 38.77
C GLY A 34 -20.28 14.88 37.75
N ILE A 35 -19.88 13.62 37.65
CA ILE A 35 -18.88 13.17 36.65
C ILE A 35 -19.43 13.33 35.23
N TYR A 36 -20.68 12.96 34.99
CA TYR A 36 -21.31 13.09 33.67
C TYR A 36 -21.41 14.55 33.22
N LEU A 37 -21.79 15.46 34.11
CA LEU A 37 -21.85 16.89 33.80
C LEU A 37 -20.46 17.48 33.53
N ALA A 38 -19.44 17.08 34.28
CA ALA A 38 -18.06 17.54 34.06
C ALA A 38 -17.48 17.01 32.73
N ALA A 39 -17.70 15.73 32.42
CA ALA A 39 -17.27 15.13 31.16
C ALA A 39 -18.04 15.70 29.96
N GLY A 40 -19.35 15.88 30.08
CA GLY A 40 -20.18 16.51 29.06
C GLY A 40 -19.77 17.96 28.79
N TRP A 41 -19.45 18.73 29.85
CA TRP A 41 -18.89 20.07 29.70
C TRP A 41 -17.57 20.09 28.93
N GLY A 42 -16.63 19.19 29.28
CA GLY A 42 -15.35 19.06 28.57
C GLY A 42 -15.52 18.70 27.10
N ALA A 43 -16.39 17.73 26.79
CA ALA A 43 -16.70 17.35 25.41
C ALA A 43 -17.31 18.50 24.61
N TYR A 44 -18.19 19.30 25.23
CA TYR A 44 -18.77 20.47 24.59
C TYR A 44 -17.73 21.55 24.26
N GLN A 45 -16.75 21.80 25.15
CA GLN A 45 -15.68 22.77 24.88
C GLN A 45 -14.84 22.36 23.67
N ILE A 46 -14.50 21.08 23.55
CA ILE A 46 -13.74 20.56 22.40
C ILE A 46 -14.54 20.73 21.10
N VAL A 47 -15.84 20.37 21.10
CA VAL A 47 -16.70 20.55 19.92
C VAL A 47 -16.81 22.02 19.53
N LYS A 48 -16.95 22.90 20.51
CA LYS A 48 -17.04 24.35 20.28
C LYS A 48 -15.75 24.88 19.65
N GLU A 49 -14.60 24.54 20.20
CA GLU A 49 -13.29 25.00 19.72
C GLU A 49 -12.98 24.49 18.30
N ILE A 50 -13.29 23.22 18.02
CA ILE A 50 -13.17 22.65 16.66
C ILE A 50 -14.14 23.34 15.68
N SER A 51 -15.37 23.63 16.12
CA SER A 51 -16.38 24.29 15.28
C SER A 51 -16.08 25.77 14.98
N GLU A 52 -15.24 26.41 15.80
CA GLU A 52 -14.77 27.78 15.57
C GLU A 52 -13.51 27.80 14.68
N PHE A 53 -12.74 26.71 14.64
CA PHE A 53 -11.51 26.60 13.85
C PHE A 53 -11.74 26.09 12.41
N GLY A 54 -12.76 25.28 12.17
CA GLY A 54 -13.22 24.91 10.82
C GLY A 54 -14.54 25.59 10.49
N ASP A 55 -14.82 25.90 9.22
CA ASP A 55 -16.10 26.46 8.73
C ASP A 55 -17.28 25.47 8.92
N MET A 56 -17.57 25.13 10.17
CA MET A 56 -18.58 24.15 10.54
C MET A 56 -19.95 24.82 10.67
N PRO A 57 -21.04 24.10 10.33
CA PRO A 57 -22.39 24.61 10.53
C PRO A 57 -22.68 25.03 11.98
N THR A 58 -23.31 26.19 12.15
CA THR A 58 -23.60 26.79 13.47
C THR A 58 -24.51 25.96 14.36
N TRP A 59 -25.18 24.94 13.82
CA TRP A 59 -26.04 24.03 14.57
C TRP A 59 -25.26 22.92 15.31
N ILE A 60 -23.99 22.68 14.98
CA ILE A 60 -23.19 21.57 15.53
C ILE A 60 -22.99 21.67 17.06
N PRO A 61 -22.61 22.82 17.64
CA PRO A 61 -22.53 22.95 19.10
C PRO A 61 -23.88 22.70 19.78
N THR A 62 -24.98 23.18 19.17
CA THR A 62 -26.33 22.95 19.69
C THR A 62 -26.70 21.47 19.66
N PHE A 63 -26.34 20.75 18.60
CA PHE A 63 -26.58 19.32 18.49
C PHE A 63 -25.79 18.50 19.53
N ALA A 64 -24.53 18.86 19.80
CA ALA A 64 -23.73 18.22 20.84
C ALA A 64 -24.38 18.33 22.23
N ILE A 65 -24.98 19.48 22.57
CA ILE A 65 -25.74 19.67 23.81
C ILE A 65 -26.93 18.71 23.88
N VAL A 66 -27.68 18.57 22.79
CA VAL A 66 -28.85 17.68 22.72
C VAL A 66 -28.43 16.22 22.99
N VAL A 67 -27.33 15.77 22.39
CA VAL A 67 -26.80 14.41 22.60
C VAL A 67 -26.37 14.20 24.05
N ILE A 68 -25.67 15.16 24.67
CA ILE A 68 -25.26 15.09 26.08
C ILE A 68 -26.49 15.01 27.00
N ILE A 69 -27.54 15.78 26.73
CA ILE A 69 -28.77 15.75 27.52
C ILE A 69 -29.48 14.38 27.37
N LEU A 70 -29.59 13.86 26.15
CA LEU A 70 -30.25 12.58 25.88
C LEU A 70 -29.50 11.37 26.47
N GLY A 71 -28.17 11.45 26.64
CA GLY A 71 -27.38 10.38 27.26
C GLY A 71 -27.52 10.30 28.78
N LEU A 72 -27.90 11.39 29.45
CA LEU A 72 -27.96 11.45 30.92
C LEU A 72 -28.96 10.46 31.53
N PRO A 73 -30.22 10.32 31.04
CA PRO A 73 -31.18 9.34 31.54
C PRO A 73 -30.68 7.90 31.43
N ILE A 74 -29.94 7.58 30.35
CA ILE A 74 -29.41 6.24 30.09
C ILE A 74 -28.32 5.89 31.10
N VAL A 75 -27.38 6.81 31.33
CA VAL A 75 -26.29 6.62 32.30
C VAL A 75 -26.82 6.52 33.73
N LEU A 76 -27.79 7.36 34.10
CA LEU A 76 -28.45 7.27 35.40
C LEU A 76 -29.23 5.96 35.55
N GLY A 77 -29.89 5.49 34.48
CA GLY A 77 -30.58 4.20 34.46
C GLY A 77 -29.64 3.01 34.66
N MET A 78 -28.48 3.00 34.00
CA MET A 78 -27.48 1.94 34.18
C MET A 78 -26.86 1.94 35.58
N ALA A 79 -26.69 3.11 36.19
CA ALA A 79 -26.17 3.24 37.56
C ALA A 79 -27.11 2.61 38.61
N VAL A 80 -28.40 2.41 38.29
CA VAL A 80 -29.40 1.80 39.18
C VAL A 80 -29.43 0.27 39.08
N VAL A 81 -28.87 -0.34 38.02
CA VAL A 81 -29.11 -1.76 37.66
C VAL A 81 -28.05 -2.76 38.20
N ARG A 82 -26.93 -2.31 38.78
CA ARG A 82 -25.92 -3.19 39.44
C ARG A 82 -25.79 -2.80 40.93
N GLU A 83 -25.88 -3.68 41.93
CA GLU A 83 -25.45 -5.09 42.08
C GLU A 83 -26.37 -5.88 43.05
N PRO A 84 -26.29 -7.23 43.07
CA PRO A 84 -25.73 -7.82 44.30
C PRO A 84 -24.88 -9.08 44.07
N SER A 85 -23.76 -9.21 44.79
CA SER A 85 -23.51 -10.26 45.81
C SER A 85 -22.01 -10.41 46.08
N LYS A 86 -21.58 -10.22 47.32
CA LYS A 86 -20.38 -10.90 47.84
C LYS A 86 -20.81 -11.79 48.99
N THR A 87 -20.86 -13.09 48.71
CA THR A 87 -21.04 -14.15 49.70
C THR A 87 -19.64 -14.60 50.15
N GLU A 88 -19.41 -14.40 51.44
CA GLU A 88 -18.47 -15.00 52.39
C GLU A 88 -17.60 -16.22 51.97
N ILE A 89 -16.26 -16.12 52.07
CA ILE A 89 -15.31 -17.19 52.49
C ILE A 89 -14.10 -16.56 53.22
N LYS A 90 -13.70 -17.13 54.37
CA LYS A 90 -12.53 -16.82 55.23
C LYS A 90 -11.39 -17.82 54.95
N PRO A 91 -10.09 -17.44 54.94
CA PRO A 91 -9.14 -17.83 56.02
C PRO A 91 -8.07 -16.74 56.32
N GLU A 92 -7.65 -16.50 57.56
CA GLU A 92 -6.44 -17.00 58.26
C GLU A 92 -5.08 -16.44 57.75
N GLN A 93 -4.19 -16.13 58.70
CA GLN A 93 -3.02 -15.24 58.63
C GLN A 93 -1.78 -15.82 57.91
N SER A 94 -1.05 -14.98 57.17
CA SER A 94 0.43 -14.98 57.08
C SER A 94 0.96 -13.72 56.37
N GLU A 95 2.11 -13.22 56.84
CA GLU A 95 2.69 -11.88 56.61
C GLU A 95 3.47 -11.70 55.28
N GLU A 96 3.50 -10.43 54.81
CA GLU A 96 4.61 -9.68 54.16
C GLU A 96 4.91 -9.75 52.62
N PRO A 97 5.55 -8.71 52.00
CA PRO A 97 4.87 -7.81 51.04
C PRO A 97 5.62 -7.52 49.71
N LEU A 98 5.03 -6.59 48.92
CA LEU A 98 5.60 -5.72 47.84
C LEU A 98 5.60 -6.22 46.37
N GLY A 99 4.75 -5.57 45.55
CA GLY A 99 4.78 -5.54 44.07
C GLY A 99 3.56 -4.80 43.50
N PRO A 100 3.66 -4.00 42.42
CA PRO A 100 2.83 -2.80 42.23
C PRO A 100 1.37 -3.10 41.92
N THR A 101 0.52 -2.25 42.51
CA THR A 101 -0.93 -2.17 42.36
C THR A 101 -1.36 -2.05 40.90
N THR A 102 -1.91 -3.12 40.35
CA THR A 102 -2.84 -3.02 39.22
C THR A 102 -4.09 -2.30 39.72
N TRP A 103 -4.21 -1.01 39.40
CA TRP A 103 -5.45 -0.28 39.60
C TRP A 103 -6.55 -0.98 38.81
N GLY A 104 -7.51 -1.57 39.50
CA GLY A 104 -8.77 -1.98 38.90
C GLY A 104 -9.41 -0.75 38.27
N MET A 105 -9.44 -0.70 36.95
CA MET A 105 -10.22 0.28 36.19
C MET A 105 -11.68 0.12 36.62
N GLY A 106 -12.11 1.02 37.51
CA GLY A 106 -13.51 1.11 37.93
C GLY A 106 -14.39 1.37 36.71
N THR A 107 -15.57 0.77 36.74
CA THR A 107 -16.64 0.84 35.73
C THR A 107 -16.93 2.25 35.20
N SER A 108 -16.60 3.30 35.96
CA SER A 108 -16.69 4.71 35.56
C SER A 108 -15.78 5.09 34.38
N ALA A 109 -14.57 4.52 34.28
CA ALA A 109 -13.63 4.83 33.19
C ALA A 109 -14.11 4.26 31.85
N LEU A 110 -14.69 3.06 31.89
CA LEU A 110 -15.16 2.33 30.71
C LEU A 110 -16.40 3.01 30.09
N VAL A 111 -17.29 3.58 30.91
CA VAL A 111 -18.45 4.34 30.44
C VAL A 111 -18.04 5.67 29.80
N VAL A 112 -17.03 6.36 30.36
CA VAL A 112 -16.51 7.60 29.78
C VAL A 112 -15.83 7.35 28.43
N THR A 113 -15.05 6.27 28.30
CA THR A 113 -14.41 5.89 27.02
C THR A 113 -15.42 5.54 25.93
N VAL A 114 -16.50 4.81 26.27
CA VAL A 114 -17.55 4.43 25.30
C VAL A 114 -18.35 5.66 24.84
N ILE A 115 -18.62 6.62 25.72
CA ILE A 115 -19.33 7.86 25.34
C ILE A 115 -18.45 8.74 24.46
N VAL A 116 -17.16 8.91 24.79
CA VAL A 116 -16.22 9.69 23.96
C VAL A 116 -16.08 9.06 22.57
N LEU A 117 -15.95 7.73 22.47
CA LEU A 117 -15.86 7.03 21.18
C LEU A 117 -17.18 7.10 20.38
N SER A 118 -18.34 7.10 21.05
CA SER A 118 -19.64 7.21 20.37
C SER A 118 -19.91 8.62 19.85
N VAL A 119 -19.46 9.65 20.58
CA VAL A 119 -19.59 11.05 20.14
C VAL A 119 -18.59 11.36 19.02
N VAL A 120 -17.34 10.91 19.13
CA VAL A 120 -16.33 11.09 18.07
C VAL A 120 -16.69 10.27 16.81
N GLY A 121 -17.23 9.06 16.98
CA GLY A 121 -17.74 8.20 15.89
C GLY A 121 -19.01 8.74 15.23
N GLY A 122 -19.91 9.37 16.00
CA GLY A 122 -21.12 10.00 15.47
C GLY A 122 -20.82 11.27 14.67
N VAL A 123 -19.85 12.08 15.12
CA VAL A 123 -19.43 13.31 14.43
C VAL A 123 -18.73 13.00 13.11
N THR A 124 -17.93 11.94 13.04
CA THR A 124 -17.28 11.49 11.79
C THR A 124 -18.30 10.95 10.77
N LEU A 125 -19.30 10.17 11.20
CA LEU A 125 -20.32 9.61 10.29
C LEU A 125 -21.29 10.67 9.72
N VAL A 126 -21.65 11.69 10.50
CA VAL A 126 -22.50 12.81 10.05
C VAL A 126 -21.74 13.79 9.16
N SER A 127 -20.42 13.97 9.40
CA SER A 127 -19.58 14.81 8.54
C SER A 127 -19.42 14.22 7.14
N VAL A 128 -19.20 12.89 7.04
CA VAL A 128 -19.04 12.20 5.74
C VAL A 128 -20.35 12.17 4.93
N THR A 129 -21.49 11.99 5.59
CA THR A 129 -22.80 11.92 4.91
C THR A 129 -23.41 13.29 4.60
N GLY A 130 -23.12 14.32 5.41
CA GLY A 130 -23.57 15.70 5.20
C GLY A 130 -22.75 16.47 4.16
N LEU A 131 -21.42 16.27 4.11
CA LEU A 131 -20.57 16.81 3.04
C LEU A 131 -20.91 16.17 1.70
N GLY A 132 -21.15 14.86 1.66
CA GLY A 132 -21.55 14.16 0.43
C GLY A 132 -22.82 14.72 -0.20
N ARG A 133 -23.87 14.98 0.58
CA ARG A 133 -25.14 15.50 0.05
C ARG A 133 -25.09 16.96 -0.41
N SER A 134 -24.39 17.82 0.32
CA SER A 134 -24.28 19.24 -0.02
C SER A 134 -23.31 19.51 -1.19
N VAL A 135 -22.29 18.67 -1.36
CA VAL A 135 -21.43 18.68 -2.55
C VAL A 135 -22.19 18.12 -3.76
N LEU A 136 -22.93 17.01 -3.61
CA LEU A 136 -23.73 16.43 -4.70
C LEU A 136 -24.86 17.36 -5.18
N GLU A 137 -25.51 18.11 -4.28
CA GLU A 137 -26.54 19.08 -4.66
C GLU A 137 -25.97 20.36 -5.29
N ARG A 138 -24.74 20.76 -4.93
CA ARG A 138 -24.03 21.87 -5.59
C ARG A 138 -23.52 21.48 -6.98
N VAL A 139 -22.95 20.29 -7.12
CA VAL A 139 -22.51 19.72 -8.41
C VAL A 139 -23.69 19.50 -9.36
N ALA A 140 -24.88 19.18 -8.85
CA ALA A 140 -26.08 19.00 -9.66
C ALA A 140 -26.76 20.31 -10.13
N SER A 141 -26.32 21.48 -9.63
CA SER A 141 -26.93 22.78 -9.97
C SER A 141 -26.02 23.75 -10.72
N GLU A 142 -24.76 23.38 -10.96
CA GLU A 142 -23.93 24.09 -11.93
C GLU A 142 -24.36 23.65 -13.34
N SER A 143 -24.90 24.60 -14.10
CA SER A 143 -24.96 24.48 -15.55
C SER A 143 -23.55 24.18 -16.06
N PRO A 144 -23.36 23.37 -17.12
CA PRO A 144 -22.02 23.06 -17.60
C PRO A 144 -21.35 24.37 -17.98
N VAL A 145 -20.41 24.81 -17.14
CA VAL A 145 -19.38 25.74 -17.59
C VAL A 145 -18.70 24.96 -18.70
N GLU A 146 -18.82 25.42 -19.94
CA GLU A 146 -17.87 25.03 -20.98
C GLU A 146 -16.49 25.29 -20.39
N SER A 147 -15.83 24.23 -19.93
CA SER A 147 -14.45 24.29 -19.50
C SER A 147 -13.71 24.81 -20.72
N VAL A 148 -13.25 26.07 -20.66
CA VAL A 148 -12.25 26.54 -21.59
C VAL A 148 -11.06 25.62 -21.33
N GLU A 149 -10.92 24.59 -22.18
CA GLU A 149 -9.83 23.64 -22.07
C GLU A 149 -8.54 24.47 -22.17
N SER A 150 -7.85 24.55 -21.04
CA SER A 150 -6.60 25.28 -20.98
C SER A 150 -5.60 24.54 -21.84
N MET A 151 -5.10 25.14 -22.91
CA MET A 151 -4.18 24.48 -23.82
C MET A 151 -2.73 24.56 -23.30
N GLY A 152 -1.95 23.53 -23.57
CA GLY A 152 -0.49 23.52 -23.43
C GLY A 152 0.16 23.02 -24.71
N ASN A 153 1.48 22.88 -24.69
CA ASN A 153 2.24 22.42 -25.84
C ASN A 153 3.13 21.22 -25.48
N LEU A 154 3.27 20.28 -26.41
CA LEU A 154 4.08 19.07 -26.25
C LEU A 154 5.01 18.89 -27.44
N SER A 155 6.26 18.53 -27.16
CA SER A 155 7.25 18.10 -28.16
C SER A 155 7.95 16.83 -27.67
N ILE A 156 8.11 15.83 -28.54
CA ILE A 156 8.73 14.55 -28.23
C ILE A 156 9.96 14.33 -29.12
N ASN A 157 11.09 14.00 -28.49
CA ASN A 157 12.32 13.61 -29.14
C ASN A 157 12.63 12.14 -28.84
N SER A 158 13.31 11.47 -29.77
CA SER A 158 13.86 10.14 -29.50
C SER A 158 15.25 9.94 -30.09
N ASP A 159 15.99 9.01 -29.49
CA ASP A 159 17.17 8.40 -30.08
C ASP A 159 16.90 6.90 -30.37
N PRO A 160 16.92 6.44 -31.64
CA PRO A 160 17.14 7.22 -32.85
C PRO A 160 15.94 8.12 -33.20
N VAL A 161 16.18 9.10 -34.06
CA VAL A 161 15.13 9.94 -34.65
C VAL A 161 14.31 9.18 -35.70
N GLY A 162 13.10 9.65 -35.97
CA GLY A 162 12.20 9.08 -36.98
C GLY A 162 11.24 8.01 -36.44
N ALA A 163 11.11 7.90 -35.11
CA ALA A 163 10.16 7.00 -34.47
C ALA A 163 8.75 7.60 -34.49
N SER A 164 7.73 6.77 -34.75
CA SER A 164 6.32 7.21 -34.70
C SER A 164 5.89 7.50 -33.27
N VAL A 165 5.19 8.62 -33.07
CA VAL A 165 4.70 9.07 -31.78
C VAL A 165 3.17 9.09 -31.81
N ARG A 166 2.57 8.31 -30.91
CA ARG A 166 1.14 8.38 -30.61
C ARG A 166 0.94 8.73 -29.15
N ILE A 167 -0.13 9.46 -28.85
CA ILE A 167 -0.51 9.81 -27.49
C ILE A 167 -1.96 9.42 -27.22
N GLN A 168 -2.27 9.12 -25.97
CA GLN A 168 -3.64 8.88 -25.52
C GLN A 168 -3.90 9.65 -24.23
N PRO A 169 -4.97 10.47 -24.15
CA PRO A 169 -5.29 11.19 -22.94
C PRO A 169 -5.66 10.22 -21.82
N LEU A 170 -5.36 10.63 -20.59
CA LEU A 170 -5.77 9.93 -19.39
C LEU A 170 -6.93 10.67 -18.71
N THR A 171 -7.84 9.91 -18.13
CA THR A 171 -8.88 10.43 -17.24
C THR A 171 -8.27 10.96 -15.95
N ASP A 172 -9.05 11.73 -15.18
CA ASP A 172 -8.64 12.19 -13.84
C ASP A 172 -8.33 11.02 -12.87
N SER A 173 -8.88 9.84 -13.14
CA SER A 173 -8.58 8.61 -12.38
C SER A 173 -7.31 7.90 -12.84
N GLY A 174 -6.56 8.46 -13.80
CA GLY A 174 -5.31 7.89 -14.31
C GLY A 174 -5.49 6.69 -15.23
N MET A 175 -6.70 6.49 -15.76
CA MET A 175 -7.00 5.45 -16.75
C MET A 175 -6.89 6.02 -18.15
N ILE A 176 -6.63 5.16 -19.13
CA ILE A 176 -6.71 5.55 -20.54
C ILE A 176 -8.14 6.00 -20.85
N ASP A 177 -8.28 7.17 -21.46
CA ASP A 177 -9.55 7.67 -21.94
C ASP A 177 -10.01 6.89 -23.19
N ASP A 178 -11.33 6.74 -23.35
CA ASP A 178 -11.94 5.95 -24.43
C ASP A 178 -11.79 6.60 -25.83
N SER A 179 -11.20 7.79 -25.91
CA SER A 179 -10.86 8.43 -27.18
C SER A 179 -9.80 7.66 -27.97
N SER A 180 -9.85 7.83 -29.29
CA SER A 180 -8.85 7.24 -30.18
C SER A 180 -7.47 7.87 -29.95
N PRO A 181 -6.39 7.09 -30.05
CA PRO A 181 -5.03 7.63 -29.99
C PRO A 181 -4.82 8.75 -31.02
N ILE A 182 -4.08 9.79 -30.59
CA ILE A 182 -3.73 10.94 -31.41
C ILE A 182 -2.32 10.71 -31.96
N GLU A 183 -2.18 10.70 -33.28
CA GLU A 183 -0.88 10.59 -33.95
C GLU A 183 -0.19 11.95 -34.00
N LEU A 184 0.98 12.09 -33.36
CA LEU A 184 1.78 13.31 -33.37
C LEU A 184 2.80 13.35 -34.52
N GLY A 185 2.96 12.25 -35.26
CA GLY A 185 3.91 12.13 -36.37
C GLY A 185 5.15 11.35 -35.98
N VAL A 186 6.33 11.84 -36.35
CA VAL A 186 7.62 11.18 -36.07
C VAL A 186 8.57 12.09 -35.32
N THR A 187 9.49 11.53 -34.54
CA THR A 187 10.48 12.29 -33.77
C THR A 187 11.60 12.89 -34.63
N PRO A 188 12.13 14.08 -34.30
CA PRO A 188 11.55 15.08 -33.38
C PRO A 188 10.18 15.55 -33.89
N THR A 189 9.18 15.58 -33.02
CA THR A 189 7.85 16.08 -33.40
C THR A 189 7.87 17.59 -33.48
N ASP A 190 7.02 18.18 -34.33
CA ASP A 190 6.66 19.58 -34.18
C ASP A 190 5.93 19.80 -32.85
N THR A 191 5.98 21.03 -32.33
CA THR A 191 5.27 21.41 -31.11
C THR A 191 3.75 21.31 -31.32
N ALA A 192 3.11 20.32 -30.70
CA ALA A 192 1.68 20.10 -30.76
C ALA A 192 0.96 20.86 -29.63
N THR A 193 -0.09 21.61 -29.97
CA THR A 193 -0.96 22.27 -28.97
C THR A 193 -2.10 21.32 -28.58
N LEU A 194 -2.18 20.98 -27.30
CA LEU A 194 -3.08 19.96 -26.75
C LEU A 194 -3.83 20.50 -25.54
N PRO A 195 -5.03 19.97 -25.21
CA PRO A 195 -5.67 20.24 -23.93
C PRO A 195 -4.72 19.89 -22.78
N SER A 196 -4.69 20.72 -21.73
CA SER A 196 -3.90 20.43 -20.55
C SER A 196 -4.42 19.17 -19.89
N GLY A 197 -3.51 18.29 -19.50
CA GLY A 197 -3.86 16.99 -18.95
C GLY A 197 -2.68 16.05 -18.95
N ARG A 198 -2.93 14.80 -18.62
CA ARG A 198 -1.94 13.72 -18.67
C ARG A 198 -2.18 12.86 -19.89
N TYR A 199 -1.09 12.41 -20.49
CA TYR A 199 -1.12 11.59 -21.68
C TYR A 199 -0.17 10.40 -21.51
N LEU A 200 -0.63 9.23 -21.90
CA LEU A 200 0.27 8.11 -22.22
C LEU A 200 0.89 8.40 -23.58
N VAL A 201 2.20 8.50 -23.62
CA VAL A 201 2.98 8.68 -24.85
C VAL A 201 3.58 7.33 -25.22
N GLN A 202 3.46 6.94 -26.48
CA GLN A 202 4.08 5.74 -27.03
C GLN A 202 4.90 6.11 -28.26
N VAL A 203 6.19 5.77 -28.21
CA VAL A 203 7.17 6.06 -29.25
C VAL A 203 7.73 4.75 -29.75
N GLY A 204 7.53 4.45 -31.03
CA GLY A 204 7.88 3.15 -31.61
C GLY A 204 8.56 3.26 -32.97
N MET A 205 9.43 2.31 -33.28
CA MET A 205 10.10 2.19 -34.57
C MET A 205 10.34 0.72 -34.90
N ASP A 206 10.26 0.34 -36.18
CA ASP A 206 10.51 -1.05 -36.61
C ASP A 206 11.92 -1.53 -36.20
N ARG A 207 12.00 -2.73 -35.61
CA ARG A 207 13.20 -3.36 -35.01
C ARG A 207 13.74 -2.65 -33.76
N TRP A 208 12.92 -1.81 -33.12
CA TRP A 208 13.17 -1.22 -31.82
C TRP A 208 11.97 -1.49 -30.91
N ASN A 209 12.18 -1.40 -29.60
CA ASN A 209 11.08 -1.45 -28.65
C ASN A 209 10.10 -0.28 -28.85
N THR A 210 8.92 -0.41 -28.25
CA THR A 210 8.00 0.73 -28.07
C THR A 210 8.25 1.30 -26.68
N ALA A 211 8.81 2.51 -26.62
CA ALA A 211 8.93 3.23 -25.34
C ALA A 211 7.57 3.83 -24.97
N SER A 212 7.10 3.54 -23.75
CA SER A 212 5.87 4.07 -23.19
C SER A 212 6.19 4.91 -21.95
N PHE A 213 5.60 6.09 -21.78
CA PHE A 213 5.77 6.90 -20.56
C PHE A 213 4.66 7.93 -20.44
N LEU A 214 4.46 8.47 -19.23
CA LEU A 214 3.42 9.47 -18.97
C LEU A 214 3.99 10.90 -19.05
N VAL A 215 3.26 11.80 -19.70
CA VAL A 215 3.59 13.22 -19.78
C VAL A 215 2.42 14.08 -19.30
N SER A 216 2.74 15.10 -18.51
CA SER A 216 1.80 16.15 -18.12
C SER A 216 1.98 17.37 -19.03
N VAL A 217 0.91 17.77 -19.70
CA VAL A 217 0.81 19.02 -20.47
C VAL A 217 0.15 20.07 -19.59
N ALA A 218 0.92 21.07 -19.15
CA ALA A 218 0.38 22.13 -18.30
C ALA A 218 -0.17 23.31 -19.13
N PRO A 219 -1.17 24.04 -18.61
CA PRO A 219 -1.69 25.24 -19.25
C PRO A 219 -0.61 26.27 -19.58
N ASN A 220 -0.61 26.76 -20.82
CA ASN A 220 0.30 27.79 -21.31
C ASN A 220 1.80 27.46 -21.13
N SER A 221 2.15 26.17 -21.03
CA SER A 221 3.54 25.70 -20.96
C SER A 221 3.96 24.97 -22.23
N VAL A 222 5.27 24.74 -22.36
CA VAL A 222 5.82 23.82 -23.35
C VAL A 222 6.48 22.68 -22.59
N SER A 223 5.93 21.48 -22.71
CA SER A 223 6.51 20.24 -22.20
C SER A 223 7.36 19.62 -23.32
N THR A 224 8.60 19.26 -23.00
CA THR A 224 9.48 18.52 -23.91
C THR A 224 9.90 17.23 -23.22
N SER A 225 9.83 16.11 -23.93
CA SER A 225 10.26 14.81 -23.42
C SER A 225 11.21 14.14 -24.39
N GLU A 226 12.19 13.43 -23.83
CA GLU A 226 13.21 12.72 -24.57
C GLU A 226 13.17 11.24 -24.16
N THR A 227 13.32 10.34 -25.13
CA THR A 227 13.37 8.91 -24.88
C THR A 227 14.44 8.25 -25.75
N THR A 228 15.03 7.16 -25.26
CA THR A 228 15.96 6.35 -26.04
C THR A 228 15.32 5.00 -26.28
N LEU A 229 15.10 4.67 -27.55
CA LEU A 229 14.61 3.36 -27.92
C LEU A 229 15.73 2.33 -27.78
N VAL A 230 15.34 1.07 -27.59
CA VAL A 230 16.24 -0.07 -27.48
C VAL A 230 16.08 -0.91 -28.74
N ALA A 231 17.17 -1.14 -29.46
CA ALA A 231 17.14 -1.99 -30.64
C ALA A 231 16.82 -3.43 -30.24
N ASP A 232 15.91 -4.05 -30.99
CA ASP A 232 15.56 -5.45 -30.79
C ASP A 232 16.78 -6.33 -31.09
N GLY A 233 17.14 -7.12 -30.09
CA GLY A 233 18.27 -8.02 -30.18
C GLY A 233 18.07 -9.27 -29.34
N PRO A 234 18.97 -10.26 -29.46
CA PRO A 234 18.84 -11.54 -28.75
C PRO A 234 18.75 -11.40 -27.22
N VAL A 235 19.33 -10.34 -26.66
CA VAL A 235 19.32 -10.05 -25.22
C VAL A 235 18.45 -8.84 -24.88
N THR A 236 18.42 -7.82 -25.73
CA THR A 236 17.79 -6.53 -25.46
C THR A 236 16.29 -6.47 -25.78
N SER A 237 15.75 -7.50 -26.45
CA SER A 237 14.30 -7.57 -26.70
C SER A 237 13.52 -7.57 -25.38
N GLY A 238 12.48 -6.72 -25.29
CA GLY A 238 11.68 -6.51 -24.09
C GLY A 238 12.40 -5.76 -22.96
N MET A 239 13.43 -4.98 -23.28
CA MET A 239 14.08 -4.08 -22.31
C MET A 239 13.85 -2.61 -22.66
N VAL A 240 13.95 -1.75 -21.65
CA VAL A 240 13.95 -0.29 -21.77
C VAL A 240 15.29 0.28 -21.34
N PHE A 241 15.66 1.45 -21.87
CA PHE A 241 16.89 2.15 -21.51
C PHE A 241 16.66 3.12 -20.36
N VAL A 242 17.52 3.05 -19.35
CA VAL A 242 17.54 3.99 -18.22
C VAL A 242 18.84 4.79 -18.28
N PRO A 243 18.79 6.12 -18.50
CA PRO A 243 20.00 6.93 -18.61
C PRO A 243 20.72 7.03 -17.26
N ALA A 244 22.04 7.22 -17.30
CA ALA A 244 22.86 7.46 -16.12
C ALA A 244 22.33 8.65 -15.30
N GLY A 245 22.48 8.59 -13.98
CA GLY A 245 22.10 9.66 -13.06
C GLY A 245 21.91 9.16 -11.63
N SER A 246 21.20 9.90 -10.80
CA SER A 246 21.03 9.54 -9.38
C SER A 246 19.78 8.69 -9.15
N ALA A 247 19.83 7.78 -8.17
CA ALA A 247 18.68 7.06 -7.63
C ALA A 247 18.41 7.50 -6.19
N VAL A 248 17.14 7.61 -5.79
CA VAL A 248 16.78 7.74 -4.37
C VAL A 248 16.77 6.36 -3.75
N THR A 249 17.53 6.16 -2.67
CA THR A 249 17.48 4.97 -1.82
C THR A 249 17.14 5.37 -0.39
N ALA A 250 16.96 4.41 0.52
CA ALA A 250 16.66 4.67 1.93
C ALA A 250 17.70 5.55 2.63
N GLU A 251 18.97 5.37 2.27
CA GLU A 251 20.10 5.92 3.02
C GLU A 251 20.65 7.16 2.34
N GLU A 252 20.72 7.14 1.00
CA GLU A 252 21.37 8.19 0.23
C GLU A 252 20.92 8.27 -1.24
N MET A 253 21.37 9.32 -1.92
CA MET A 253 21.33 9.38 -3.38
C MET A 253 22.55 8.67 -3.94
N VAL A 254 22.31 7.62 -4.72
CA VAL A 254 23.37 6.79 -5.32
C VAL A 254 23.49 7.13 -6.80
N ALA A 255 24.71 7.35 -7.29
CA ALA A 255 24.97 7.49 -8.71
C ALA A 255 24.87 6.13 -9.41
N VAL A 256 24.10 6.07 -10.49
CA VAL A 256 23.83 4.86 -11.28
C VAL A 256 24.25 5.13 -12.72
N PRO A 257 25.05 4.25 -13.36
CA PRO A 257 25.38 4.37 -14.77
C PRO A 257 24.15 4.15 -15.65
N ASP A 258 24.31 4.26 -16.97
CA ASP A 258 23.28 3.82 -17.90
C ASP A 258 23.18 2.29 -17.93
N PHE A 259 21.97 1.79 -18.09
CA PHE A 259 21.67 0.36 -18.14
C PHE A 259 20.35 0.12 -18.86
N TYR A 260 20.14 -1.13 -19.27
CA TYR A 260 18.85 -1.62 -19.69
C TYR A 260 18.19 -2.39 -18.55
N ILE A 261 16.88 -2.31 -18.43
CA ILE A 261 16.08 -3.13 -17.52
C ILE A 261 14.93 -3.76 -18.30
N ASP A 262 14.50 -4.96 -17.94
CA ASP A 262 13.32 -5.57 -18.53
C ASP A 262 12.11 -4.64 -18.36
N GLU A 263 11.37 -4.46 -19.45
CA GLU A 263 10.15 -3.65 -19.51
C GLU A 263 9.12 -4.17 -18.50
N ARG A 264 9.05 -5.48 -18.29
CA ARG A 264 8.10 -6.15 -17.39
C ARG A 264 8.80 -7.27 -16.62
N GLU A 265 8.15 -7.82 -15.62
CA GLU A 265 8.65 -8.98 -14.88
C GLU A 265 8.84 -10.19 -15.80
N VAL A 266 9.77 -11.08 -15.44
CA VAL A 266 9.96 -12.34 -16.17
C VAL A 266 8.69 -13.17 -16.06
N THR A 267 8.11 -13.57 -17.19
CA THR A 267 6.86 -14.34 -17.19
C THR A 267 7.11 -15.84 -17.02
N ASN A 268 6.07 -16.59 -16.66
CA ASN A 268 6.13 -18.05 -16.66
C ASN A 268 6.51 -18.62 -18.04
N GLN A 269 6.02 -18.00 -19.12
CA GLN A 269 6.34 -18.41 -20.49
C GLN A 269 7.82 -18.18 -20.84
N ASP A 270 8.41 -17.11 -20.33
CA ASP A 270 9.84 -16.83 -20.50
C ASP A 270 10.69 -17.81 -19.66
N PHE A 271 10.31 -18.03 -18.40
CA PHE A 271 10.99 -18.97 -17.51
C PHE A 271 10.90 -20.43 -18.01
N LEU A 272 9.81 -20.79 -18.70
CA LEU A 272 9.66 -22.12 -19.30
C LEU A 272 10.72 -22.37 -20.38
N ARG A 273 11.18 -21.34 -21.09
CA ARG A 273 12.28 -21.47 -22.07
C ARG A 273 13.60 -21.79 -21.38
N PHE A 274 13.86 -21.20 -20.21
CA PHE A 274 15.02 -21.55 -19.39
C PHE A 274 14.98 -23.00 -18.91
N VAL A 275 13.83 -23.45 -18.40
CA VAL A 275 13.64 -24.85 -17.99
C VAL A 275 13.82 -25.79 -19.18
N GLY A 276 13.22 -25.46 -20.33
CA GLY A 276 13.26 -26.26 -21.55
C GLY A 276 14.62 -26.30 -22.27
N ASP A 277 15.50 -25.34 -22.00
CA ASP A 277 16.90 -25.31 -22.47
C ASP A 277 17.88 -25.87 -21.41
N ASP A 278 17.39 -26.84 -20.62
CA ASP A 278 18.12 -27.58 -19.60
C ASP A 278 18.76 -26.67 -18.52
N GLY A 279 18.17 -25.50 -18.27
CA GLY A 279 18.73 -24.45 -17.40
C GLY A 279 19.06 -24.90 -15.97
N TYR A 280 18.30 -25.85 -15.42
CA TYR A 280 18.56 -26.44 -14.10
C TYR A 280 19.68 -27.49 -14.07
N THR A 281 20.19 -27.93 -15.22
CA THR A 281 21.28 -28.93 -15.31
C THR A 281 22.61 -28.32 -15.72
N ARG A 282 22.56 -27.15 -16.36
CA ARG A 282 23.69 -26.40 -16.90
C ARG A 282 24.43 -25.65 -15.81
N GLY A 283 25.48 -26.28 -15.28
CA GLY A 283 26.22 -25.79 -14.12
C GLY A 283 26.83 -24.38 -14.28
N GLU A 284 27.05 -23.91 -15.50
CA GLU A 284 27.59 -22.56 -15.77
C GLU A 284 26.69 -21.42 -15.25
N PHE A 285 25.40 -21.66 -15.03
CA PHE A 285 24.48 -20.66 -14.51
C PHE A 285 24.42 -20.62 -12.98
N TRP A 286 24.91 -21.67 -12.32
CA TRP A 286 24.73 -21.88 -10.89
C TRP A 286 26.05 -21.72 -10.13
N PRO A 287 26.02 -21.30 -8.86
CA PRO A 287 27.22 -21.33 -8.02
C PRO A 287 27.72 -22.77 -7.82
N ASP A 288 29.03 -22.94 -7.57
CA ASP A 288 29.60 -24.27 -7.29
C ASP A 288 29.13 -24.83 -5.93
N SER A 289 28.84 -23.95 -4.98
CA SER A 289 28.33 -24.28 -3.65
C SER A 289 27.51 -23.14 -3.07
N VAL A 290 26.61 -23.46 -2.14
CA VAL A 290 25.75 -22.49 -1.45
C VAL A 290 25.65 -22.79 0.03
N LEU A 291 25.59 -21.74 0.84
CA LEU A 291 25.35 -21.85 2.28
C LEU A 291 23.85 -22.00 2.54
N MET A 292 23.44 -23.17 3.02
CA MET A 292 22.05 -23.49 3.37
C MET A 292 21.97 -23.95 4.82
N GLY A 293 21.20 -23.24 5.65
CA GLY A 293 20.98 -23.62 7.05
C GLY A 293 22.27 -23.72 7.87
N GLY A 294 23.30 -22.95 7.54
CA GLY A 294 24.62 -23.00 8.20
C GLY A 294 25.55 -24.10 7.68
N THR A 295 25.15 -24.87 6.67
CA THR A 295 25.95 -25.91 6.01
C THR A 295 26.25 -25.55 4.56
N VAL A 296 27.45 -25.89 4.09
CA VAL A 296 27.81 -25.70 2.68
C VAL A 296 27.32 -26.89 1.88
N ALA A 297 26.39 -26.67 0.96
CA ALA A 297 25.89 -27.67 0.03
C ALA A 297 26.57 -27.50 -1.33
N SER A 298 26.91 -28.61 -1.98
CA SER A 298 27.38 -28.62 -3.36
C SER A 298 26.26 -28.19 -4.33
N ARG A 299 26.64 -27.74 -5.53
CA ARG A 299 25.68 -27.42 -6.61
C ARG A 299 24.66 -28.54 -6.82
N ALA A 300 25.11 -29.80 -6.89
CA ALA A 300 24.23 -30.93 -7.14
C ALA A 300 23.22 -31.15 -6.00
N GLU A 301 23.66 -31.08 -4.75
CA GLU A 301 22.77 -31.19 -3.58
C GLU A 301 21.76 -30.05 -3.54
N PHE A 302 22.20 -28.82 -3.82
CA PHE A 302 21.32 -27.66 -3.88
C PHE A 302 20.23 -27.81 -4.95
N LEU A 303 20.64 -28.12 -6.19
CA LEU A 303 19.73 -28.26 -7.32
C LEU A 303 18.72 -29.41 -7.12
N SER A 304 19.10 -30.47 -6.40
CA SER A 304 18.18 -31.58 -6.10
C SER A 304 16.95 -31.16 -5.29
N GLY A 305 17.01 -30.01 -4.60
CA GLY A 305 15.89 -29.44 -3.85
C GLY A 305 15.06 -28.42 -4.63
N LEU A 306 15.47 -28.03 -5.85
CA LEU A 306 14.77 -27.05 -6.67
C LEU A 306 13.87 -27.74 -7.70
N VAL A 307 12.79 -28.33 -7.17
CA VAL A 307 11.83 -29.11 -7.95
C VAL A 307 10.42 -28.57 -7.78
N ASP A 308 9.64 -28.78 -8.84
CA ASP A 308 8.21 -28.54 -8.89
C ASP A 308 7.43 -29.55 -8.05
N SER A 309 6.10 -29.41 -8.01
CA SER A 309 5.23 -30.29 -7.23
C SER A 309 5.24 -31.77 -7.66
N SER A 310 5.74 -32.07 -8.86
CA SER A 310 5.90 -33.42 -9.41
C SER A 310 7.29 -34.02 -9.21
N GLY A 311 8.24 -33.24 -8.68
CA GLY A 311 9.63 -33.63 -8.49
C GLY A 311 10.54 -33.39 -9.70
N LEU A 312 10.08 -32.65 -10.72
CA LEU A 312 10.90 -32.24 -11.86
C LEU A 312 11.54 -30.88 -11.58
N PRO A 313 12.71 -30.56 -12.17
CA PRO A 313 13.33 -29.24 -11.97
C PRO A 313 12.42 -28.09 -12.42
N GLY A 314 12.24 -27.08 -11.57
CA GLY A 314 11.40 -25.92 -11.87
C GLY A 314 10.81 -25.23 -10.64
N PRO A 315 10.03 -24.15 -10.85
CA PRO A 315 9.37 -23.41 -9.77
C PRO A 315 8.41 -24.28 -8.96
N ARG A 316 8.27 -23.98 -7.66
CA ARG A 316 7.61 -24.89 -6.69
C ARG A 316 6.11 -25.12 -6.96
N ASP A 317 5.40 -24.15 -7.52
CA ASP A 317 3.98 -24.24 -7.87
C ASP A 317 3.70 -24.83 -9.25
N TRP A 318 4.73 -25.11 -10.03
CA TRP A 318 4.58 -25.81 -11.29
C TRP A 318 4.31 -27.30 -11.05
N SER A 319 3.89 -27.99 -12.09
CA SER A 319 3.65 -29.43 -12.04
C SER A 319 3.92 -30.06 -13.39
N GLY A 320 4.69 -31.16 -13.42
CA GLY A 320 5.05 -31.83 -14.66
C GLY A 320 5.97 -31.00 -15.56
N GLY A 321 6.76 -30.09 -14.99
CA GLY A 321 7.67 -29.21 -15.72
C GLY A 321 6.97 -28.06 -16.45
N VAL A 322 5.70 -27.78 -16.14
CA VAL A 322 4.93 -26.69 -16.76
C VAL A 322 4.20 -25.84 -15.71
N PHE A 323 4.00 -24.56 -16.04
CA PHE A 323 3.25 -23.61 -15.21
C PHE A 323 1.74 -23.92 -15.20
N PRO A 324 0.99 -23.41 -14.21
CA PRO A 324 -0.47 -23.54 -14.17
C PRO A 324 -1.15 -22.98 -15.42
N SER A 325 -2.17 -23.68 -15.94
CA SER A 325 -2.89 -23.28 -17.15
C SER A 325 -3.41 -21.83 -17.06
N GLY A 326 -3.18 -21.04 -18.11
CA GLY A 326 -3.59 -19.63 -18.16
C GLY A 326 -2.63 -18.64 -17.50
N MET A 327 -1.52 -19.09 -16.90
CA MET A 327 -0.55 -18.22 -16.22
C MET A 327 0.67 -17.86 -17.07
N GLY A 328 0.66 -18.13 -18.38
CA GLY A 328 1.83 -17.95 -19.26
C GLY A 328 2.39 -16.53 -19.25
N ASP A 329 1.51 -15.53 -19.32
CA ASP A 329 1.89 -14.11 -19.31
C ASP A 329 2.00 -13.50 -17.90
N HIS A 330 1.75 -14.27 -16.84
CA HIS A 330 1.91 -13.80 -15.46
C HIS A 330 3.39 -13.86 -15.05
N PRO A 331 3.83 -12.97 -14.13
CA PRO A 331 5.15 -13.07 -13.54
C PRO A 331 5.41 -14.47 -12.99
N VAL A 332 6.60 -15.02 -13.28
CA VAL A 332 7.05 -16.24 -12.59
C VAL A 332 7.28 -15.90 -11.13
N THR A 333 6.68 -16.69 -10.24
CA THR A 333 6.85 -16.53 -8.79
C THR A 333 7.29 -17.84 -8.16
N ARG A 334 7.48 -17.86 -6.83
CA ARG A 334 7.99 -19.03 -6.09
C ARG A 334 9.35 -19.54 -6.57
N VAL A 335 10.11 -18.64 -7.18
CA VAL A 335 11.52 -18.82 -7.50
C VAL A 335 12.37 -18.15 -6.43
N ASN A 336 13.48 -18.79 -6.08
CA ASN A 336 14.44 -18.22 -5.14
C ASN A 336 15.44 -17.32 -5.88
N TRP A 337 16.29 -16.62 -5.12
CA TRP A 337 17.25 -15.68 -5.69
C TRP A 337 18.29 -16.34 -6.62
N TYR A 338 18.66 -17.58 -6.34
CA TYR A 338 19.59 -18.34 -7.18
C TYR A 338 18.95 -18.75 -8.52
N GLU A 339 17.68 -19.13 -8.52
CA GLU A 339 16.89 -19.41 -9.74
C GLU A 339 16.76 -18.14 -10.60
N ALA A 340 16.44 -17.00 -9.98
CA ALA A 340 16.37 -15.71 -10.65
C ALA A 340 17.71 -15.30 -11.29
N GLN A 341 18.83 -15.48 -10.58
CA GLN A 341 20.16 -15.24 -11.15
C GLN A 341 20.55 -16.23 -12.24
N ALA A 342 20.23 -17.51 -12.07
CA ALA A 342 20.55 -18.53 -13.07
C ALA A 342 19.80 -18.24 -14.38
N TYR A 343 18.52 -17.89 -14.29
CA TYR A 343 17.74 -17.40 -15.43
C TYR A 343 18.38 -16.16 -16.05
N ALA A 344 18.72 -15.15 -15.25
CA ALA A 344 19.30 -13.92 -15.77
C ALA A 344 20.60 -14.18 -16.53
N ARG A 345 21.48 -15.06 -16.01
CA ARG A 345 22.73 -15.48 -16.68
C ARG A 345 22.45 -16.23 -17.98
N TRP A 346 21.48 -17.16 -17.97
CA TRP A 346 21.05 -17.88 -19.16
C TRP A 346 20.54 -16.93 -20.26
N ALA A 347 19.76 -15.92 -19.87
CA ALA A 347 19.25 -14.89 -20.77
C ALA A 347 20.35 -13.90 -21.24
N GLY A 348 21.60 -14.03 -20.78
CA GLY A 348 22.68 -13.08 -21.07
C GLY A 348 22.56 -11.74 -20.35
N LYS A 349 21.80 -11.71 -19.26
CA LYS A 349 21.45 -10.55 -18.42
C LYS A 349 22.02 -10.72 -16.99
N ARG A 350 21.56 -9.89 -16.06
CA ARG A 350 21.79 -9.98 -14.60
C ARG A 350 20.55 -9.51 -13.85
N LEU A 351 20.53 -9.62 -12.53
CA LEU A 351 19.52 -8.91 -11.71
C LEU A 351 19.90 -7.42 -11.59
N PRO A 352 18.91 -6.51 -11.49
CA PRO A 352 19.16 -5.11 -11.16
C PRO A 352 19.65 -4.97 -9.71
N THR A 353 20.52 -4.01 -9.46
CA THR A 353 20.76 -3.52 -8.09
C THR A 353 19.55 -2.74 -7.59
N ALA A 354 19.38 -2.59 -6.27
CA ALA A 354 18.28 -1.81 -5.70
C ALA A 354 18.28 -0.34 -6.19
N SER A 355 19.46 0.27 -6.38
CA SER A 355 19.59 1.63 -6.90
C SER A 355 19.18 1.74 -8.36
N GLU A 356 19.57 0.77 -9.21
CA GLU A 356 19.11 0.70 -10.60
C GLU A 356 17.59 0.54 -10.65
N TRP A 357 17.04 -0.36 -9.84
CA TRP A 357 15.61 -0.62 -9.78
C TRP A 357 14.83 0.65 -9.38
N TRP A 358 15.25 1.37 -8.33
CA TRP A 358 14.58 2.61 -7.92
C TRP A 358 14.73 3.75 -8.94
N ARG A 359 15.85 3.84 -9.65
CA ARG A 359 16.01 4.81 -10.74
C ARG A 359 15.07 4.49 -11.90
N ALA A 360 14.93 3.21 -12.25
CA ALA A 360 13.98 2.75 -13.25
C ALA A 360 12.53 3.09 -12.84
N ALA A 361 12.20 2.93 -11.55
CA ALA A 361 10.85 3.15 -11.03
C ALA A 361 10.47 4.64 -10.90
N LEU A 362 11.37 5.49 -10.41
CA LEU A 362 11.02 6.84 -9.93
C LEU A 362 11.63 7.98 -10.75
N GLY A 363 12.39 7.70 -11.81
CA GLY A 363 12.97 8.75 -12.64
C GLY A 363 14.14 9.49 -11.98
N THR A 364 14.34 10.74 -12.38
CA THR A 364 15.44 11.59 -11.87
C THR A 364 15.04 12.28 -10.56
N PRO A 365 15.83 12.13 -9.47
CA PRO A 365 15.60 12.86 -8.23
C PRO A 365 15.63 14.37 -8.45
N GLY A 366 14.70 15.10 -7.82
CA GLY A 366 14.58 16.56 -7.94
C GLY A 366 13.68 17.05 -9.07
N GLU A 367 13.30 16.19 -10.02
CA GLU A 367 12.28 16.49 -11.02
C GLU A 367 10.88 16.23 -10.43
N GLY A 368 10.32 17.24 -9.77
CA GLY A 368 9.03 17.15 -9.07
C GLY A 368 9.12 16.47 -7.70
N SER A 369 7.98 16.32 -7.05
CA SER A 369 7.88 15.76 -5.70
C SER A 369 8.07 14.24 -5.71
N LEU A 370 8.98 13.73 -4.88
CA LEU A 370 9.13 12.28 -4.67
C LEU A 370 7.81 11.67 -4.17
N GLN A 371 7.11 12.34 -3.26
CA GLN A 371 5.85 11.85 -2.72
C GLN A 371 4.76 11.73 -3.80
N GLU A 372 4.72 12.66 -4.75
CA GLU A 372 3.78 12.61 -5.87
C GLU A 372 4.11 11.44 -6.81
N ARG A 373 5.39 11.20 -7.11
CA ARG A 373 5.80 10.04 -7.93
C ARG A 373 5.47 8.72 -7.27
N LEU A 374 5.74 8.57 -5.96
CA LEU A 374 5.37 7.37 -5.20
C LEU A 374 3.87 7.13 -5.21
N LEU A 375 3.08 8.18 -4.99
CA LEU A 375 1.62 8.10 -5.02
C LEU A 375 1.12 7.73 -6.41
N ASP A 376 1.67 8.34 -7.45
CA ASP A 376 1.27 8.11 -8.83
C ASP A 376 1.54 6.68 -9.28
N GLU A 377 2.74 6.14 -9.02
CA GLU A 377 3.07 4.75 -9.29
C GLU A 377 2.17 3.78 -8.50
N THR A 378 1.91 4.05 -7.21
CA THR A 378 1.10 3.15 -6.37
C THR A 378 -0.39 3.15 -6.70
N ILE A 379 -0.95 4.27 -7.18
CA ILE A 379 -2.35 4.33 -7.65
C ILE A 379 -2.54 3.47 -8.90
N ARG A 380 -1.55 3.47 -9.79
CA ARG A 380 -1.59 2.73 -11.06
C ARG A 380 -1.22 1.26 -10.87
N GLY A 381 -0.33 0.97 -9.93
CA GLY A 381 0.16 -0.37 -9.59
C GLY A 381 -0.89 -1.34 -9.04
N ASN A 382 -0.61 -2.64 -9.12
CA ASN A 382 -1.48 -3.68 -8.58
C ASN A 382 -1.17 -3.97 -7.10
N PHE A 383 -1.96 -3.39 -6.19
CA PHE A 383 -2.01 -3.71 -4.75
C PHE A 383 -3.42 -4.17 -4.32
N SER A 384 -4.12 -4.87 -5.22
CA SER A 384 -5.56 -5.19 -5.09
C SER A 384 -5.91 -6.11 -3.92
N ASN A 385 -4.95 -6.92 -3.45
CA ASN A 385 -5.15 -8.05 -2.54
C ASN A 385 -6.10 -9.12 -3.11
N GLU A 386 -6.28 -9.17 -4.43
CA GLU A 386 -7.15 -10.14 -5.12
C GLU A 386 -6.37 -11.22 -5.84
N MET A 387 -5.58 -10.84 -6.85
CA MET A 387 -4.76 -11.77 -7.63
C MET A 387 -3.54 -11.09 -8.27
N LEU A 388 -2.56 -11.93 -8.62
CA LEU A 388 -1.49 -11.58 -9.55
C LEU A 388 -2.10 -11.33 -10.93
N GLU A 389 -1.68 -10.27 -11.61
CA GLU A 389 -2.11 -9.95 -12.98
C GLU A 389 -1.03 -10.34 -13.99
N PRO A 390 -1.35 -10.50 -15.29
CA PRO A 390 -0.34 -10.62 -16.33
C PRO A 390 0.68 -9.48 -16.28
N ALA A 391 1.95 -9.78 -16.56
CA ALA A 391 3.01 -8.79 -16.55
C ALA A 391 2.78 -7.76 -17.67
N GLY A 392 2.72 -6.48 -17.31
CA GLY A 392 2.37 -5.35 -18.17
C GLY A 392 0.88 -5.16 -18.42
N ASN A 393 -0.01 -5.83 -17.68
CA ASN A 393 -1.47 -5.77 -17.90
C ASN A 393 -2.04 -4.34 -17.73
N ARG A 394 -1.45 -3.55 -16.83
CA ARG A 394 -1.87 -2.17 -16.57
C ARG A 394 -1.04 -1.22 -17.42
N GLU A 395 -1.58 -0.84 -18.59
CA GLU A 395 -0.88 0.00 -19.55
C GLU A 395 -0.41 1.34 -18.97
N THR A 396 -1.17 1.91 -18.03
CA THR A 396 -0.79 3.17 -17.38
C THR A 396 0.19 2.95 -16.25
N ALA A 397 0.41 1.74 -15.71
CA ALA A 397 1.38 1.44 -14.65
C ALA A 397 2.82 1.36 -15.19
N VAL A 398 3.21 2.39 -15.94
CA VAL A 398 4.51 2.56 -16.59
C VAL A 398 5.32 3.63 -15.88
N SER A 399 6.59 3.33 -15.63
CA SER A 399 7.53 4.26 -15.00
C SER A 399 7.98 5.37 -15.97
N PRO A 400 8.68 6.41 -15.49
CA PRO A 400 9.21 7.47 -16.36
C PRO A 400 10.14 6.97 -17.49
N TRP A 401 10.71 5.77 -17.35
CA TRP A 401 11.62 5.17 -18.34
C TRP A 401 11.00 3.99 -19.09
N GLY A 402 9.71 3.72 -18.91
CA GLY A 402 9.01 2.67 -19.66
C GLY A 402 8.96 1.30 -19.00
N ALA A 403 9.41 1.16 -17.75
CA ALA A 403 9.27 -0.10 -17.03
C ALA A 403 7.87 -0.21 -16.42
N HIS A 404 7.14 -1.27 -16.76
CA HIS A 404 5.82 -1.58 -16.24
C HIS A 404 5.87 -2.27 -14.88
N ASP A 405 4.79 -2.12 -14.12
CA ASP A 405 4.51 -2.83 -12.87
C ASP A 405 5.61 -2.69 -11.82
N MET A 406 6.30 -1.54 -11.80
CA MET A 406 7.31 -1.27 -10.78
C MET A 406 6.69 -1.22 -9.37
N ALA A 407 5.46 -0.72 -9.24
CA ALA A 407 4.73 -0.71 -7.98
C ALA A 407 3.70 -1.85 -7.92
N GLY A 408 3.94 -2.81 -7.02
CA GLY A 408 3.02 -3.92 -6.77
C GLY A 408 3.17 -5.06 -7.77
N ASN A 409 2.05 -5.71 -8.09
CA ASN A 409 2.00 -6.96 -8.85
C ASN A 409 2.87 -8.06 -8.23
N ALA A 410 4.10 -8.27 -8.68
CA ALA A 410 5.06 -9.17 -8.02
C ALA A 410 6.20 -8.39 -7.34
N LEU A 411 6.51 -8.78 -6.10
CA LEU A 411 7.74 -8.40 -5.42
C LEU A 411 8.93 -8.91 -6.23
N GLU A 412 10.04 -8.17 -6.26
CA GLU A 412 11.15 -8.49 -7.17
C GLU A 412 12.48 -8.71 -6.46
N TRP A 413 13.16 -9.80 -6.79
CA TRP A 413 14.55 -10.02 -6.40
C TRP A 413 15.50 -8.98 -7.03
N SER A 414 16.38 -8.41 -6.21
CA SER A 414 17.51 -7.59 -6.67
C SER A 414 18.86 -8.29 -6.53
N ALA A 415 19.92 -7.65 -7.00
CA ALA A 415 21.31 -8.06 -6.77
C ALA A 415 21.90 -7.49 -5.47
N THR A 416 21.15 -6.70 -4.69
CA THR A 416 21.66 -5.98 -3.52
C THR A 416 21.46 -6.80 -2.25
N GLU A 417 22.54 -7.01 -1.50
CA GLU A 417 22.49 -7.59 -0.16
C GLU A 417 22.14 -6.50 0.86
N THR A 418 21.16 -6.73 1.74
CA THR A 418 20.91 -5.81 2.88
C THR A 418 21.84 -6.11 4.06
N ASN A 419 22.28 -7.36 4.17
CA ASN A 419 23.35 -7.82 5.04
C ASN A 419 23.87 -9.16 4.51
N SER A 420 24.83 -9.78 5.21
CA SER A 420 25.46 -11.03 4.82
C SER A 420 24.54 -12.26 4.66
N THR A 421 23.24 -12.14 4.97
CA THR A 421 22.27 -13.25 4.92
C THR A 421 21.00 -12.93 4.14
N LEU A 422 20.76 -11.67 3.79
CA LEU A 422 19.50 -11.21 3.20
C LEU A 422 19.76 -10.44 1.91
N ILE A 423 18.96 -10.76 0.89
CA ILE A 423 18.91 -10.03 -0.37
C ILE A 423 17.71 -9.10 -0.35
N GLN A 424 17.91 -7.85 -0.77
CA GLN A 424 16.87 -6.85 -0.86
C GLN A 424 15.83 -7.23 -1.93
N VAL A 425 14.55 -7.04 -1.59
CA VAL A 425 13.41 -7.23 -2.48
C VAL A 425 12.68 -5.90 -2.68
N MET A 426 12.13 -5.69 -3.88
CA MET A 426 11.64 -4.38 -4.34
C MET A 426 10.16 -4.41 -4.75
N GLY A 427 9.53 -3.24 -4.87
CA GLY A 427 8.23 -3.06 -5.53
C GLY A 427 6.98 -3.19 -4.67
N GLY A 428 7.01 -4.04 -3.65
CA GLY A 428 5.78 -4.57 -3.05
C GLY A 428 5.11 -5.59 -3.97
N SER A 429 3.98 -6.15 -3.55
CA SER A 429 3.23 -7.14 -4.33
C SER A 429 1.73 -6.91 -4.24
N TRP A 430 0.98 -7.63 -5.07
CA TRP A 430 -0.48 -7.58 -5.10
C TRP A 430 -1.15 -7.91 -3.75
N ARG A 431 -0.48 -8.63 -2.83
CA ARG A 431 -0.98 -8.95 -1.47
C ARG A 431 -0.52 -7.99 -0.38
N GLU A 432 0.30 -7.01 -0.73
CA GLU A 432 0.93 -6.13 0.24
C GLU A 432 0.31 -4.73 0.21
N PRO A 433 0.41 -3.97 1.31
CA PRO A 433 -0.06 -2.60 1.31
C PRO A 433 0.86 -1.72 0.45
N SER A 434 0.26 -0.78 -0.29
CA SER A 434 0.98 0.08 -1.25
C SER A 434 2.08 0.95 -0.64
N TYR A 435 2.01 1.27 0.66
CA TYR A 435 3.06 2.03 1.35
C TYR A 435 4.42 1.32 1.36
N LYS A 436 4.48 0.02 1.04
CA LYS A 436 5.75 -0.71 0.89
C LYS A 436 6.54 -0.30 -0.36
N PHE A 437 5.88 0.31 -1.35
CA PHE A 437 6.58 0.96 -2.46
C PHE A 437 7.13 2.31 -2.00
N ASP A 438 8.21 2.25 -1.23
CA ASP A 438 8.93 3.43 -0.73
C ASP A 438 10.43 3.09 -0.64
N PRO A 439 11.34 3.92 -1.19
CA PRO A 439 12.77 3.68 -1.11
C PRO A 439 13.31 3.51 0.31
N THR A 440 12.64 4.09 1.31
CA THR A 440 12.98 3.97 2.74
C THR A 440 12.50 2.67 3.38
N TRP A 441 11.57 1.95 2.74
CA TRP A 441 11.14 0.62 3.17
C TRP A 441 12.10 -0.45 2.64
N VAL A 442 13.19 -0.70 3.38
CA VAL A 442 14.18 -1.72 3.02
C VAL A 442 13.80 -3.07 3.61
N GLU A 443 13.37 -3.99 2.75
CA GLU A 443 13.04 -5.36 3.14
C GLU A 443 14.01 -6.36 2.48
N GLY A 444 14.49 -7.31 3.27
CA GLY A 444 15.38 -8.37 2.82
C GLY A 444 14.78 -9.76 3.03
N ARG A 445 15.13 -10.69 2.15
CA ARG A 445 14.76 -12.11 2.23
C ARG A 445 15.99 -13.00 2.12
N PRO A 446 16.04 -14.16 2.81
CA PRO A 446 17.09 -15.13 2.58
C PRO A 446 17.11 -15.55 1.10
N ALA A 447 18.29 -15.76 0.53
CA ALA A 447 18.41 -16.11 -0.90
C ALA A 447 17.66 -17.39 -1.32
N SER A 448 17.35 -18.29 -0.37
CA SER A 448 16.56 -19.51 -0.59
C SER A 448 15.04 -19.32 -0.40
N PHE A 449 14.59 -18.13 -0.01
CA PHE A 449 13.18 -17.83 0.20
C PHE A 449 12.40 -17.91 -1.13
N GLN A 450 11.14 -18.33 -1.06
CA GLN A 450 10.24 -18.45 -2.22
C GLN A 450 8.84 -18.08 -1.74
N ALA A 451 8.11 -17.27 -2.52
CA ALA A 451 6.72 -16.90 -2.23
C ALA A 451 5.92 -16.70 -3.53
N GLU A 452 4.59 -16.86 -3.46
CA GLU A 452 3.68 -16.61 -4.60
C GLU A 452 3.58 -15.15 -5.01
N THR A 453 4.13 -14.26 -4.19
CA THR A 453 4.19 -12.83 -4.45
C THR A 453 5.56 -12.39 -4.91
N LEU A 454 6.55 -13.29 -5.00
CA LEU A 454 7.95 -12.94 -5.25
C LEU A 454 8.45 -13.57 -6.54
N GLY A 455 8.70 -12.70 -7.52
CA GLY A 455 9.32 -12.97 -8.81
C GLY A 455 10.58 -12.10 -8.97
N PHE A 456 10.84 -11.67 -10.20
CA PHE A 456 11.98 -10.82 -10.54
C PHE A 456 11.87 -10.25 -11.96
N ARG A 457 12.69 -9.23 -12.23
CA ARG A 457 13.01 -8.76 -13.57
C ARG A 457 14.53 -8.71 -13.76
N CYS A 458 14.99 -8.69 -15.01
CA CYS A 458 16.42 -8.62 -15.30
C CYS A 458 16.87 -7.19 -15.67
N ALA A 459 18.18 -6.99 -15.66
CA ALA A 459 18.88 -5.81 -16.14
C ALA A 459 20.10 -6.22 -16.97
N LEU A 460 20.62 -5.29 -17.76
CA LEU A 460 21.81 -5.47 -18.59
C LEU A 460 22.62 -4.18 -18.58
N SER A 461 23.92 -4.28 -18.27
CA SER A 461 24.83 -3.14 -18.35
C SER A 461 25.09 -2.75 -19.81
N VAL A 462 25.10 -1.46 -20.11
CA VAL A 462 25.55 -0.95 -21.43
C VAL A 462 27.05 -1.25 -21.55
N ARG A 463 27.48 -1.90 -22.64
CA ARG A 463 28.90 -2.15 -22.89
C ARG A 463 29.57 -0.88 -23.42
N GLY A 464 30.31 -0.19 -22.57
CA GLY A 464 31.32 0.81 -22.97
C GLY A 464 30.87 2.27 -22.88
N GLY A 465 30.82 2.80 -21.65
CA GLY A 465 31.06 4.22 -21.38
C GLY A 465 32.55 4.50 -21.19
#